data_AF-A0A8J8TQC2-F1
#
_entry.id   AF-A0A8J8TQC2-F1
#
_cell.length_a   1.000
_cell.length_b   1.000
_cell.length_c   1.000
_cell.angle_alpha   90.00
_cell.angle_beta   90.00
_cell.angle_gamma   90.00
#
_symmetry.space_group_name_H-M   'P 1'
#
loop_
_entity.id
_entity.type
_entity.pdbx_description
1 polymer ?
#
loop_
_entity_poly.entity_id
_entity_poly.type
_entity_poly.pdbx_seq_one_letter_code
_entity_poly.pdbx_strand_id
1 'polypeptide(L)'
;MHSTGTREDVPELPQLTAGVTLVEVDEQAIAPIQALVLDHLLLTEATPTARWIDVFDHIQTRSLSKLAPSRPILDRIQVARAFTPFQHFALVEDLAAEIASGGETPLVVAPALDGLYREPDGNLSSQQASTLLVRAVAKLAGIARRHDVPVVLTRTRDDEFSAPIARAANSVIEVTDTRYGPRFASDEFETLVYPVGNGMIQTTLAFWQRVLEARQPIHAIDSSGHEPTMEVAHGTN
;
A
#
# COMPACT_ATOMS: atom_id res chain seq x y z
N MET A 1 -15.39 -35.45 -8.75
CA MET A 1 -15.42 -34.33 -9.72
C MET A 1 -14.60 -33.20 -9.14
N HIS A 2 -13.38 -33.01 -9.66
CA HIS A 2 -12.52 -31.88 -9.31
C HIS A 2 -12.97 -30.68 -10.15
N SER A 3 -13.43 -29.63 -9.49
CA SER A 3 -13.69 -28.35 -10.16
C SER A 3 -12.37 -27.61 -10.26
N THR A 4 -11.78 -27.61 -11.45
CA THR A 4 -10.74 -26.67 -11.87
C THR A 4 -11.32 -25.26 -11.79
N GLY A 5 -11.01 -24.52 -10.73
CA GLY A 5 -11.24 -23.07 -10.69
C GLY A 5 -10.36 -22.43 -11.75
N THR A 6 -10.97 -21.93 -12.82
CA THR A 6 -10.29 -21.13 -13.84
C THR A 6 -9.83 -19.81 -13.21
N ARG A 7 -8.81 -19.19 -13.79
CA ARG A 7 -8.18 -17.92 -13.36
C ARG A 7 -9.16 -16.70 -13.34
N GLU A 8 -10.44 -16.92 -13.61
CA GLU A 8 -11.50 -15.91 -13.81
C GLU A 8 -12.24 -15.49 -12.53
N ASP A 9 -12.01 -16.13 -11.39
CA ASP A 9 -12.73 -15.85 -10.13
C ASP A 9 -11.92 -15.06 -9.08
N VAL A 10 -10.73 -14.57 -9.42
CA VAL A 10 -9.88 -13.78 -8.50
C VAL A 10 -10.04 -12.29 -8.80
N PRO A 11 -10.46 -11.48 -7.83
CA PRO A 11 -10.56 -10.05 -8.03
C PRO A 11 -9.18 -9.40 -8.19
N GLU A 12 -9.12 -8.45 -9.12
CA GLU A 12 -7.92 -7.67 -9.37
C GLU A 12 -7.90 -6.40 -8.54
N LEU A 13 -6.68 -5.94 -8.22
CA LEU A 13 -6.41 -4.66 -7.59
C LEU A 13 -5.51 -3.83 -8.51
N PRO A 14 -5.59 -2.49 -8.43
CA PRO A 14 -4.67 -1.65 -9.15
C PRO A 14 -3.25 -1.92 -8.65
N GLN A 15 -2.31 -2.08 -9.59
CA GLN A 15 -0.91 -2.29 -9.24
C GLN A 15 -0.28 -0.98 -8.77
N LEU A 16 0.57 -1.08 -7.75
CA LEU A 16 1.40 0.04 -7.31
C LEU A 16 2.70 0.02 -8.11
N THR A 17 2.91 1.04 -8.95
CA THR A 17 4.14 1.25 -9.71
C THR A 17 5.02 2.30 -9.03
N ALA A 18 6.28 2.37 -9.45
CA ALA A 18 7.17 3.45 -9.03
C ALA A 18 6.54 4.83 -9.30
N GLY A 19 6.76 5.78 -8.38
CA GLY A 19 6.10 7.07 -8.40
C GLY A 19 5.15 7.27 -7.21
N VAL A 20 4.59 8.48 -7.13
CA VAL A 20 3.63 8.85 -6.10
C VAL A 20 2.23 8.49 -6.56
N THR A 21 1.57 7.59 -5.84
CA THR A 21 0.16 7.27 -5.99
C THR A 21 -0.63 7.96 -4.89
N LEU A 22 -1.56 8.84 -5.25
CA LEU A 22 -2.54 9.39 -4.32
C LEU A 22 -3.77 8.50 -4.30
N VAL A 23 -4.09 7.90 -3.15
CA VAL A 23 -5.31 7.13 -2.97
C VAL A 23 -6.34 8.01 -2.29
N GLU A 24 -7.41 8.33 -3.01
CA GLU A 24 -8.55 9.04 -2.47
C GLU A 24 -9.46 8.04 -1.80
N VAL A 25 -9.59 8.18 -0.48
CA VAL A 25 -10.45 7.35 0.35
C VAL A 25 -11.40 8.26 1.11
N ASP A 26 -12.61 7.78 1.40
CA ASP A 26 -13.44 8.41 2.41
C ASP A 26 -12.68 8.42 3.76
N GLU A 27 -12.90 9.46 4.57
CA GLU A 27 -12.08 9.87 5.75
C GLU A 27 -11.83 8.76 6.81
N GLN A 28 -12.51 7.61 6.69
CA GLN A 28 -12.47 6.47 7.61
C GLN A 28 -12.01 5.15 6.94
N ALA A 29 -11.87 5.13 5.61
CA ALA A 29 -11.64 3.91 4.85
C ALA A 29 -10.15 3.59 4.70
N ILE A 30 -9.60 2.86 5.67
CA ILE A 30 -8.18 2.48 5.68
C ILE A 30 -7.87 1.07 5.15
N ALA A 31 -8.87 0.18 5.21
CA ALA A 31 -8.74 -1.19 4.70
C ALA A 31 -8.32 -1.26 3.21
N PRO A 32 -8.80 -0.37 2.31
CA PRO A 32 -8.35 -0.35 0.91
C PRO A 32 -6.84 -0.18 0.77
N ILE A 33 -6.25 0.76 1.52
CA ILE A 33 -4.80 1.03 1.47
C ILE A 33 -4.03 -0.17 2.03
N GLN A 34 -4.49 -0.74 3.16
CA GLN A 34 -3.88 -1.94 3.73
C GLN A 34 -3.90 -3.12 2.74
N ALA A 35 -4.98 -3.29 1.98
CA ALA A 35 -5.08 -4.33 0.98
C ALA A 35 -4.15 -4.10 -0.21
N LEU A 36 -4.05 -2.86 -0.74
CA LEU A 36 -3.09 -2.51 -1.81
C LEU A 36 -1.65 -2.79 -1.39
N VAL A 37 -1.29 -2.42 -0.15
CA VAL A 37 0.04 -2.67 0.40
C VAL A 37 0.33 -4.16 0.50
N LEU A 38 -0.60 -4.94 1.09
CA LEU A 38 -0.42 -6.39 1.22
C LEU A 38 -0.35 -7.10 -0.14
N ASP A 39 -1.18 -6.70 -1.10
CA ASP A 39 -1.17 -7.24 -2.45
C ASP A 39 0.16 -6.97 -3.16
N HIS A 40 0.67 -5.74 -3.08
CA HIS A 40 1.98 -5.38 -3.63
C HIS A 40 3.12 -6.18 -2.98
N LEU A 41 3.10 -6.34 -1.65
CA LEU A 41 4.12 -7.13 -0.95
C LEU A 41 4.08 -8.61 -1.31
N LEU A 42 2.89 -9.16 -1.62
CA LEU A 42 2.74 -10.53 -2.07
C LEU A 42 3.24 -10.68 -3.51
N LEU A 43 2.77 -9.86 -4.45
CA LEU A 43 2.96 -10.07 -5.89
C LEU A 43 4.30 -9.61 -6.45
N THR A 44 5.03 -8.77 -5.74
CA THR A 44 6.36 -8.32 -6.20
C THR A 44 7.35 -9.48 -6.07
N GLU A 45 8.13 -9.75 -7.14
CA GLU A 45 9.12 -10.85 -7.15
C GLU A 45 10.35 -10.56 -6.28
N ALA A 46 10.78 -9.31 -6.20
CA ALA A 46 11.65 -8.88 -5.11
C ALA A 46 10.90 -9.12 -3.79
N THR A 47 11.59 -9.30 -2.67
CA THR A 47 10.94 -9.32 -1.35
C THR A 47 10.91 -7.91 -0.75
N PRO A 48 10.10 -6.93 -1.24
CA PRO A 48 10.14 -5.58 -0.72
C PRO A 48 9.69 -5.54 0.73
N THR A 49 10.24 -4.60 1.48
CA THR A 49 9.68 -4.16 2.75
C THR A 49 8.73 -2.98 2.50
N ALA A 50 7.83 -2.71 3.44
CA ALA A 50 7.02 -1.50 3.45
C ALA A 50 7.43 -0.61 4.62
N ARG A 51 7.61 0.69 4.36
CA ARG A 51 7.81 1.72 5.38
C ARG A 51 6.53 2.54 5.53
N TRP A 52 5.86 2.37 6.65
CA TRP A 52 4.60 3.03 6.96
C TRP A 52 4.83 4.18 7.93
N ILE A 53 4.63 5.42 7.48
CA ILE A 53 4.66 6.62 8.30
C ILE A 53 3.22 6.86 8.79
N ASP A 54 2.93 6.40 10.00
CA ASP A 54 1.59 6.39 10.56
C ASP A 54 1.29 7.69 11.30
N VAL A 55 0.16 8.28 10.94
CA VAL A 55 -0.54 9.32 11.70
C VAL A 55 -1.95 8.82 11.99
N PHE A 56 -2.54 9.18 13.12
CA PHE A 56 -3.94 8.85 13.46
C PHE A 56 -4.32 7.36 13.47
N ASP A 57 -3.39 6.44 13.76
CA ASP A 57 -3.69 5.01 13.94
C ASP A 57 -4.27 4.33 12.67
N HIS A 58 -3.86 4.79 11.49
CA HIS A 58 -4.26 4.20 10.21
C HIS A 58 -3.70 2.78 10.00
N ILE A 59 -2.63 2.41 10.71
CA ILE A 59 -2.17 1.03 10.79
C ILE A 59 -2.42 0.44 12.17
N GLN A 60 -3.14 -0.69 12.20
CA GLN A 60 -3.41 -1.45 13.41
C GLN A 60 -3.19 -2.94 13.17
N THR A 61 -2.45 -3.60 14.06
CA THR A 61 -2.17 -5.04 13.98
C THR A 61 -3.44 -5.89 13.88
N ARG A 62 -4.53 -5.48 14.56
CA ARG A 62 -5.82 -6.18 14.50
C ARG A 62 -6.44 -6.13 13.09
N SER A 63 -6.34 -4.99 12.41
CA SER A 63 -6.91 -4.83 11.07
C SER A 63 -6.05 -5.56 10.04
N LEU A 64 -4.74 -5.39 10.11
CA LEU A 64 -3.79 -6.10 9.25
C LEU A 64 -3.86 -7.62 9.41
N SER A 65 -3.98 -8.14 10.63
CA SER A 65 -4.05 -9.60 10.84
C SER A 65 -5.33 -10.25 10.33
N LYS A 66 -6.39 -9.47 10.05
CA LYS A 66 -7.61 -9.96 9.38
C LYS A 66 -7.46 -10.04 7.86
N LEU A 67 -6.60 -9.19 7.30
CA LEU A 67 -6.37 -9.11 5.85
C LEU A 67 -5.21 -10.00 5.44
N ALA A 68 -4.11 -9.97 6.19
CA ALA A 68 -2.89 -10.68 5.88
C ALA A 68 -3.14 -12.18 5.88
N PRO A 69 -2.78 -12.87 4.79
CA PRO A 69 -3.12 -14.27 4.65
C PRO A 69 -2.16 -15.16 5.47
N SER A 70 -1.03 -14.61 5.95
CA SER A 70 -0.13 -15.25 6.91
C SER A 70 0.56 -14.20 7.80
N ARG A 71 1.16 -14.62 8.91
CA ARG A 71 1.92 -13.70 9.78
C ARG A 71 3.24 -13.20 9.18
N PRO A 72 4.05 -14.02 8.47
CA PRO A 72 5.36 -13.58 7.97
C PRO A 72 5.30 -12.36 7.03
N ILE A 73 4.21 -12.14 6.30
CA ILE A 73 4.06 -10.94 5.45
C ILE A 73 4.03 -9.65 6.29
N LEU A 74 3.55 -9.73 7.53
CA LEU A 74 3.47 -8.58 8.44
C LEU A 74 4.85 -8.16 8.95
N ASP A 75 5.80 -9.09 9.04
CA ASP A 75 7.18 -8.80 9.45
C ASP A 75 7.92 -7.93 8.42
N ARG A 76 7.39 -7.83 7.19
CA ARG A 76 7.89 -6.96 6.12
C ARG A 76 7.37 -5.54 6.22
N ILE A 77 6.45 -5.23 7.14
CA ILE A 77 5.89 -3.90 7.33
C ILE A 77 6.52 -3.25 8.57
N GLN A 78 7.33 -2.21 8.35
CA GLN A 78 7.91 -1.43 9.42
C GLN A 78 7.13 -0.14 9.58
N VAL A 79 6.72 0.15 10.83
CA VAL A 79 5.85 1.29 11.15
C VAL A 79 6.62 2.29 11.99
N ALA A 80 6.58 3.56 11.59
CA ALA A 80 7.02 4.68 12.39
C ALA A 80 5.83 5.62 12.62
N ARG A 81 5.57 5.99 13.87
CA ARG A 81 4.37 6.78 14.24
C ARG A 81 4.74 8.19 14.68
N ALA A 82 4.03 9.17 14.15
CA ALA A 82 4.15 10.56 14.57
C ALA A 82 2.87 11.05 15.25
N PHE A 83 3.05 11.96 16.21
CA PHE A 83 1.98 12.60 16.96
C PHE A 83 1.97 14.12 16.80
N THR A 84 3.01 14.70 16.21
CA THR A 84 3.14 16.13 15.93
C THR A 84 3.65 16.37 14.51
N PRO A 85 3.41 17.56 13.92
CA PRO A 85 3.93 17.92 12.60
C PRO A 85 5.45 17.79 12.48
N PHE A 86 6.17 18.12 13.56
CA PHE A 86 7.63 18.04 13.61
C PHE A 86 8.11 16.60 13.61
N GLN A 87 7.49 15.72 14.41
CA GLN A 87 7.80 14.30 14.43
C GLN A 87 7.52 13.68 13.05
N HIS A 88 6.38 14.00 12.45
CA HIS A 88 6.04 13.48 11.13
C HIS A 88 7.07 13.92 10.08
N PHE A 89 7.43 15.21 10.07
CA PHE A 89 8.45 15.71 9.17
C PHE A 89 9.82 15.04 9.40
N ALA A 90 10.23 14.86 10.65
CA ALA A 90 11.48 14.18 10.98
C ALA A 90 11.52 12.73 10.49
N LEU A 91 10.42 11.97 10.66
CA LEU A 91 10.32 10.60 10.13
C LEU A 91 10.47 10.55 8.60
N VAL A 92 9.90 11.53 7.89
CA VAL A 92 10.06 11.65 6.43
C VAL A 92 11.53 11.98 6.07
N GLU A 93 12.20 12.84 6.85
CA GLU A 93 13.61 13.16 6.62
C GLU A 93 14.53 11.97 6.88
N ASP A 94 14.31 11.24 7.97
CA ASP A 94 15.08 10.05 8.34
C ASP A 94 14.92 8.96 7.29
N LEU A 95 13.68 8.70 6.83
CA LEU A 95 13.43 7.76 5.74
C LEU A 95 14.12 8.16 4.44
N ALA A 96 14.05 9.45 4.08
CA ALA A 96 14.72 9.95 2.88
C ALA A 96 16.24 9.80 2.97
N ALA A 97 16.83 10.03 4.14
CA ALA A 97 18.26 9.87 4.37
C ALA A 97 18.68 8.40 4.32
N GLU A 98 17.90 7.51 4.94
CA GLU A 98 18.13 6.06 4.93
C GLU A 98 18.17 5.52 3.50
N ILE A 99 17.14 5.81 2.70
CA ILE A 99 17.06 5.36 1.29
C ILE A 99 18.21 5.97 0.47
N ALA A 100 18.53 7.26 0.68
CA ALA A 100 19.62 7.92 -0.03
C ALA A 100 21.01 7.33 0.31
N SER A 101 21.17 6.72 1.49
CA SER A 101 22.41 6.09 1.94
C SER A 101 22.63 4.67 1.37
N GLY A 102 21.76 4.22 0.47
CA GLY A 102 21.83 2.87 -0.11
C GLY A 102 21.09 1.82 0.73
N GLY A 103 20.14 2.25 1.56
CA GLY A 103 19.17 1.34 2.18
C GLY A 103 18.30 0.61 1.16
N GLU A 104 17.46 -0.28 1.64
CA GLU A 104 16.46 -0.95 0.80
C GLU A 104 15.57 0.06 0.06
N THR A 105 14.98 -0.35 -1.06
CA THR A 105 13.96 0.42 -1.81
C THR A 105 12.57 -0.10 -1.42
N PRO A 106 11.99 0.35 -0.29
CA PRO A 106 10.72 -0.16 0.20
C PRO A 106 9.55 0.43 -0.58
N LEU A 107 8.37 -0.18 -0.45
CA LEU A 107 7.12 0.54 -0.64
C LEU A 107 6.95 1.56 0.50
N VAL A 108 6.78 2.85 0.19
CA VAL A 108 6.53 3.88 1.21
C VAL A 108 5.03 4.16 1.30
N VAL A 109 4.50 4.21 2.51
CA VAL A 109 3.07 4.47 2.76
C VAL A 109 2.95 5.58 3.79
N ALA A 110 2.27 6.67 3.43
CA ALA A 110 2.02 7.81 4.30
C ALA A 110 0.55 8.25 4.18
N PRO A 111 -0.37 7.55 4.88
CA PRO A 111 -1.78 7.93 4.89
C PRO A 111 -1.97 9.25 5.64
N ALA A 112 -3.02 9.99 5.30
CA ALA A 112 -3.44 11.23 5.95
C ALA A 112 -2.27 12.23 6.09
N LEU A 113 -1.47 12.38 5.03
CA LEU A 113 -0.18 13.08 5.05
C LEU A 113 -0.29 14.54 5.54
N ASP A 114 -1.41 15.20 5.25
CA ASP A 114 -1.72 16.57 5.67
C ASP A 114 -2.26 16.68 7.11
N GLY A 115 -2.67 15.57 7.70
CA GLY A 115 -3.48 15.49 8.91
C GLY A 115 -2.93 16.29 10.09
N LEU A 116 -1.70 15.98 10.52
CA LEU A 116 -1.06 16.68 11.63
C LEU A 116 -0.80 18.16 11.31
N TYR A 117 -0.61 18.52 10.04
CA TYR A 117 -0.31 19.90 9.63
C TYR A 117 -1.55 20.80 9.59
N ARG A 118 -2.76 20.24 9.51
CA ARG A 118 -4.01 21.01 9.45
C ARG A 118 -4.37 21.65 10.79
N GLU A 119 -4.17 20.93 11.87
CA GLU A 119 -4.44 21.38 13.23
C GLU A 119 -3.15 21.24 14.07
N PRO A 120 -2.15 22.10 13.81
CA PRO A 120 -0.92 22.05 14.58
C PRO A 120 -1.23 22.29 16.06
N ASP A 121 -0.49 21.62 16.93
CA ASP A 121 -0.62 21.57 18.39
C ASP A 121 -0.29 22.90 19.11
N GLY A 122 -0.61 24.05 18.51
CA GLY A 122 -0.31 25.40 18.98
C GLY A 122 1.15 25.82 18.79
N ASN A 123 2.05 24.88 18.45
CA ASN A 123 3.48 25.13 18.32
C ASN A 123 3.90 25.60 16.93
N LEU A 124 2.99 25.61 15.95
CA LEU A 124 3.23 26.05 14.58
C LEU A 124 2.14 27.00 14.13
N SER A 125 2.53 28.10 13.49
CA SER A 125 1.59 28.89 12.68
C SER A 125 1.14 28.10 11.45
N SER A 126 -0.02 28.43 10.90
CA SER A 126 -0.55 27.80 9.68
C SER A 126 0.42 27.89 8.50
N GLN A 127 1.16 29.00 8.39
CA GLN A 127 2.17 29.18 7.34
C GLN A 127 3.37 28.23 7.51
N GLN A 128 3.84 28.04 8.75
CA GLN A 128 4.92 27.10 9.02
C GLN A 128 4.46 25.66 8.80
N ALA A 129 3.24 25.30 9.23
CA ALA A 129 2.66 23.98 9.00
C ALA A 129 2.52 23.67 7.50
N SER A 130 2.00 24.62 6.71
CA SER A 130 1.93 24.52 5.24
C SER A 130 3.32 24.35 4.61
N THR A 131 4.32 25.11 5.08
CA THR A 131 5.70 25.00 4.60
C THR A 131 6.28 23.61 4.89
N LEU A 132 6.05 23.05 6.08
CA LEU A 132 6.52 21.72 6.44
C LEU A 132 5.82 20.63 5.62
N LEU A 133 4.50 20.73 5.39
CA LEU A 133 3.77 19.81 4.53
C LEU A 133 4.36 19.80 3.11
N VAL A 134 4.57 20.98 2.51
CA VAL A 134 5.17 21.08 1.16
C VAL A 134 6.55 20.43 1.12
N ARG A 135 7.37 20.61 2.16
CA ARG A 135 8.68 19.96 2.26
C ARG A 135 8.58 18.45 2.41
N ALA A 136 7.63 17.95 3.22
CA ALA A 136 7.39 16.51 3.38
C ALA A 136 6.98 15.87 2.05
N VAL A 137 6.03 16.48 1.33
CA VAL A 137 5.60 16.05 0.00
C VAL A 137 6.79 16.03 -0.97
N ALA A 138 7.59 17.10 -1.01
CA ALA A 138 8.75 17.18 -1.89
C ALA A 138 9.81 16.11 -1.59
N LYS A 139 10.00 15.75 -0.31
CA LYS A 139 10.90 14.65 0.09
C LYS A 139 10.38 13.31 -0.41
N LEU A 140 9.10 13.01 -0.17
CA LEU A 140 8.46 11.76 -0.58
C LEU A 140 8.44 11.60 -2.12
N ALA A 141 8.04 12.63 -2.85
CA ALA A 141 8.11 12.66 -4.31
C ALA A 141 9.56 12.53 -4.82
N GLY A 142 10.51 13.13 -4.09
CA GLY A 142 11.93 13.00 -4.36
C GLY A 142 12.46 11.57 -4.17
N ILE A 143 11.99 10.85 -3.14
CA ILE A 143 12.30 9.43 -2.93
C ILE A 143 11.81 8.63 -4.14
N ALA A 144 10.52 8.76 -4.46
CA ALA A 144 9.88 8.03 -5.56
C ALA A 144 10.68 8.20 -6.87
N ARG A 145 10.96 9.46 -7.23
CA ARG A 145 11.65 9.79 -8.48
C ARG A 145 13.11 9.32 -8.54
N ARG A 146 13.87 9.43 -7.43
CA ARG A 146 15.31 9.14 -7.44
C ARG A 146 15.63 7.66 -7.30
N HIS A 147 14.75 6.91 -6.65
CA HIS A 147 15.00 5.52 -6.26
C HIS A 147 14.04 4.53 -6.91
N ASP A 148 13.18 5.00 -7.82
CA ASP A 148 12.18 4.17 -8.51
C ASP A 148 11.28 3.40 -7.53
N VAL A 149 10.89 4.09 -6.46
CA VAL A 149 10.15 3.53 -5.33
C VAL A 149 8.66 3.87 -5.45
N PRO A 150 7.75 2.90 -5.25
CA PRO A 150 6.34 3.21 -5.09
C PRO A 150 6.08 3.95 -3.78
N VAL A 151 5.35 5.07 -3.84
CA VAL A 151 4.97 5.89 -2.69
C VAL A 151 3.46 6.07 -2.69
N VAL A 152 2.78 5.54 -1.67
CA VAL A 152 1.33 5.64 -1.51
C VAL A 152 1.00 6.70 -0.47
N LEU A 153 0.25 7.72 -0.90
CA LEU A 153 -0.20 8.82 -0.05
C LEU A 153 -1.72 8.85 0.02
N THR A 154 -2.25 9.30 1.15
CA THR A 154 -3.64 9.81 1.19
C THR A 154 -3.66 11.19 1.82
N ARG A 155 -4.78 11.89 1.64
CA ARG A 155 -5.07 13.17 2.28
C ARG A 155 -6.34 13.06 3.10
N THR A 156 -6.41 13.82 4.18
CA THR A 156 -7.60 13.90 5.03
C THR A 156 -8.73 14.68 4.37
N ARG A 157 -8.41 15.62 3.47
CA ARG A 157 -9.40 16.43 2.76
C ARG A 157 -8.86 16.95 1.44
N ASP A 158 -9.71 17.09 0.44
CA ASP A 158 -9.41 17.83 -0.79
C ASP A 158 -9.69 19.33 -0.61
N ASP A 159 -8.63 20.12 -0.45
CA ASP A 159 -8.71 21.59 -0.41
C ASP A 159 -7.36 22.22 -0.83
N GLU A 160 -7.28 23.56 -0.80
CA GLU A 160 -6.06 24.29 -1.16
C GLU A 160 -4.84 23.87 -0.32
N PHE A 161 -5.06 23.48 0.93
CA PHE A 161 -4.00 23.08 1.85
C PHE A 161 -3.37 21.75 1.43
N SER A 162 -4.17 20.77 0.97
CA SER A 162 -3.67 19.48 0.45
C SER A 162 -3.32 19.49 -1.03
N ALA A 163 -3.58 20.57 -1.77
CA ALA A 163 -3.23 20.69 -3.18
C ALA A 163 -1.76 20.34 -3.52
N PRO A 164 -0.74 20.59 -2.66
CA PRO A 164 0.61 20.08 -2.90
C PRO A 164 0.69 18.54 -3.01
N ILE A 165 -0.12 17.78 -2.26
CA ILE A 165 -0.17 16.32 -2.29
C ILE A 165 -0.67 15.86 -3.68
N ALA A 166 -1.82 16.39 -4.11
CA ALA A 166 -2.39 16.07 -5.42
C ALA A 166 -1.45 16.44 -6.58
N ARG A 167 -0.77 17.59 -6.50
CA ARG A 167 0.21 18.01 -7.52
C ARG A 167 1.45 17.14 -7.60
N ALA A 168 1.80 16.44 -6.52
CA ALA A 168 2.95 15.54 -6.49
C ALA A 168 2.61 14.14 -7.01
N ALA A 169 1.32 13.79 -7.11
CA ALA A 169 0.87 12.48 -7.54
C ALA A 169 1.15 12.27 -9.04
N ASN A 170 1.71 11.11 -9.36
CA ASN A 170 1.85 10.59 -10.71
C ASN A 170 0.57 9.88 -11.18
N SER A 171 -0.13 9.25 -10.24
CA SER A 171 -1.40 8.58 -10.46
C SER A 171 -2.34 8.82 -9.29
N VAL A 172 -3.64 8.75 -9.57
CA VAL A 172 -4.70 8.84 -8.57
C VAL A 172 -5.52 7.55 -8.62
N ILE A 173 -5.82 7.00 -7.45
CA ILE A 173 -6.73 5.88 -7.29
C ILE A 173 -7.89 6.36 -6.43
N GLU A 174 -9.06 6.48 -7.03
CA GLU A 174 -10.30 6.75 -6.31
C GLU A 174 -10.84 5.47 -5.69
N VAL A 175 -11.17 5.54 -4.41
CA VAL A 175 -11.79 4.44 -3.68
C VAL A 175 -13.17 4.87 -3.22
N THR A 176 -14.20 4.25 -3.79
CA THR A 176 -15.57 4.42 -3.35
C THR A 176 -15.96 3.23 -2.49
N ASP A 177 -16.38 3.46 -1.23
CA ASP A 177 -17.02 2.39 -0.47
C ASP A 177 -18.41 2.13 -1.06
N THR A 178 -18.65 0.90 -1.46
CA THR A 178 -19.96 0.50 -1.97
C THR A 178 -20.68 -0.30 -0.91
N ARG A 179 -21.99 -0.53 -1.05
CA ARG A 179 -22.77 -1.37 -0.11
C ARG A 179 -22.20 -2.76 0.08
N TYR A 180 -21.34 -3.12 -0.85
CA TYR A 180 -20.69 -4.35 -0.71
C TYR A 180 -19.16 -4.12 -0.56
N GLY A 181 -18.51 -2.96 -0.67
CA GLY A 181 -17.05 -2.83 -0.46
C GLY A 181 -16.33 -1.98 -1.50
N PRO A 182 -15.01 -1.77 -1.36
CA PRO A 182 -14.32 -0.71 -2.08
C PRO A 182 -14.18 -1.00 -3.58
N ARG A 183 -14.60 -0.02 -4.38
CA ARG A 183 -14.31 0.06 -5.82
C ARG A 183 -13.13 0.98 -6.02
N PHE A 184 -12.10 0.47 -6.69
CA PHE A 184 -10.94 1.23 -7.10
C PHE A 184 -11.14 1.70 -8.53
N ALA A 185 -10.83 2.95 -8.80
CA ALA A 185 -10.81 3.51 -10.15
C ALA A 185 -9.56 4.37 -10.33
N SER A 186 -8.85 4.17 -11.42
CA SER A 186 -7.76 4.99 -11.93
C SER A 186 -7.83 5.03 -13.45
N ASP A 187 -6.95 5.78 -14.10
CA ASP A 187 -6.91 5.85 -15.57
C ASP A 187 -6.62 4.48 -16.23
N GLU A 188 -5.95 3.57 -15.52
CA GLU A 188 -5.51 2.27 -16.04
C GLU A 188 -6.28 1.08 -15.45
N PHE A 189 -7.09 1.31 -14.42
CA PHE A 189 -7.75 0.24 -13.68
C PHE A 189 -9.13 0.66 -13.19
N GLU A 190 -10.12 -0.23 -13.33
CA GLU A 190 -11.41 -0.07 -12.70
C GLU A 190 -11.87 -1.40 -12.11
N THR A 191 -12.35 -1.40 -10.86
CA THR A 191 -12.98 -2.60 -10.31
C THR A 191 -14.35 -2.82 -10.94
N LEU A 192 -14.40 -3.74 -11.92
CA LEU A 192 -15.62 -4.05 -12.67
C LEU A 192 -16.46 -5.16 -12.05
N VAL A 193 -15.87 -6.07 -11.27
CA VAL A 193 -16.57 -7.29 -10.80
C VAL A 193 -16.13 -7.74 -9.40
N TYR A 194 -17.04 -8.38 -8.67
CA TYR A 194 -16.76 -9.02 -7.38
C TYR A 194 -17.45 -10.40 -7.31
N PRO A 195 -16.71 -11.48 -7.05
CA PRO A 195 -17.24 -12.84 -7.00
C PRO A 195 -17.81 -13.17 -5.61
N VAL A 196 -19.05 -13.69 -5.56
CA VAL A 196 -19.67 -14.31 -4.37
C VAL A 196 -19.87 -15.82 -4.62
N GLY A 197 -19.91 -16.64 -3.57
CA GLY A 197 -19.71 -18.10 -3.66
C GLY A 197 -20.66 -18.92 -4.56
N ASN A 198 -21.66 -18.31 -5.18
CA ASN A 198 -22.59 -18.92 -6.14
C ASN A 198 -22.98 -17.98 -7.30
N GLY A 199 -22.18 -16.95 -7.59
CA GLY A 199 -22.36 -16.01 -8.72
C GLY A 199 -21.54 -14.73 -8.60
N MET A 200 -21.64 -13.82 -9.57
CA MET A 200 -21.04 -12.47 -9.46
C MET A 200 -22.05 -11.54 -8.77
N ILE A 201 -21.70 -11.05 -7.58
CA ILE A 201 -22.44 -9.97 -6.92
C ILE A 201 -21.36 -9.04 -6.39
N GLN A 202 -21.43 -7.80 -6.88
CA GLN A 202 -20.63 -6.68 -6.40
C GLN A 202 -20.54 -6.77 -4.86
N THR A 203 -19.31 -6.89 -4.32
CA THR A 203 -18.66 -6.57 -3.02
C THR A 203 -19.03 -7.34 -1.62
N THR A 204 -18.07 -7.61 -0.67
CA THR A 204 -18.00 -7.34 0.85
C THR A 204 -16.87 -8.12 1.54
N LEU A 205 -16.12 -7.44 2.43
CA LEU A 205 -14.90 -7.78 3.22
C LEU A 205 -14.36 -9.22 3.22
N ALA A 206 -15.21 -10.24 3.17
CA ALA A 206 -14.83 -11.61 2.79
C ALA A 206 -14.06 -11.66 1.45
N PHE A 207 -14.31 -10.68 0.57
CA PHE A 207 -13.54 -10.42 -0.64
C PHE A 207 -12.05 -10.26 -0.37
N TRP A 208 -11.65 -9.47 0.63
CA TRP A 208 -10.25 -9.11 0.84
C TRP A 208 -9.39 -10.27 1.28
N GLN A 209 -9.91 -11.03 2.24
CA GLN A 209 -9.28 -12.28 2.66
C GLN A 209 -9.17 -13.24 1.48
N ARG A 210 -10.20 -13.35 0.63
CA ARG A 210 -10.17 -14.21 -0.56
C ARG A 210 -9.16 -13.76 -1.62
N VAL A 211 -9.04 -12.45 -1.89
CA VAL A 211 -8.02 -11.91 -2.80
C VAL A 211 -6.62 -12.30 -2.33
N LEU A 212 -6.34 -12.07 -1.05
CA LEU A 212 -5.01 -12.29 -0.49
C LEU A 212 -4.71 -13.79 -0.29
N GLU A 213 -5.69 -14.60 0.10
CA GLU A 213 -5.58 -16.07 0.19
C GLU A 213 -5.37 -16.72 -1.19
N ALA A 214 -6.09 -16.28 -2.23
CA ALA A 214 -5.95 -16.84 -3.58
C ALA A 214 -4.57 -16.57 -4.19
N ARG A 215 -3.87 -15.53 -3.73
CA ARG A 215 -2.53 -15.16 -4.19
C ARG A 215 -1.42 -15.83 -3.40
N GLN A 216 -1.69 -16.43 -2.22
CA GLN A 216 -0.67 -17.18 -1.46
C GLN A 216 -0.05 -18.38 -2.19
N PRO A 217 -0.81 -19.25 -2.89
CA PRO A 217 -0.26 -20.45 -3.51
C PRO A 217 0.69 -20.15 -4.68
N ILE A 218 0.57 -18.97 -5.31
CA ILE A 218 1.50 -18.52 -6.36
C ILE A 218 2.93 -18.41 -5.81
N HIS A 219 3.09 -18.18 -4.50
CA HIS A 219 4.39 -18.10 -3.81
C HIS A 219 4.75 -19.38 -3.03
N ALA A 220 3.81 -20.30 -2.83
CA ALA A 220 4.11 -21.58 -2.17
C ALA A 220 4.91 -22.53 -3.08
N ILE A 221 4.87 -22.33 -4.40
CA ILE A 221 5.55 -23.16 -5.40
C ILE A 221 7.06 -22.87 -5.46
N ASP A 222 7.54 -21.77 -4.84
CA ASP A 222 8.98 -21.41 -4.79
C ASP A 222 9.66 -21.70 -3.42
N SER A 223 8.99 -22.43 -2.53
CA SER A 223 9.60 -22.93 -1.28
C SER A 223 9.86 -24.44 -1.28
N SER A 224 9.58 -25.13 -2.38
CA SER A 224 9.97 -26.53 -2.54
C SER A 224 11.31 -26.65 -3.26
N GLY A 225 12.37 -26.71 -2.47
CA GLY A 225 13.47 -27.63 -2.78
C GLY A 225 14.87 -27.04 -2.83
N HIS A 226 15.49 -26.84 -1.67
CA HIS A 226 16.90 -27.20 -1.53
C HIS A 226 17.23 -27.68 -0.10
N GLU A 227 17.08 -28.98 0.13
CA GLU A 227 18.21 -29.68 0.75
C GLU A 227 19.26 -29.89 -0.36
N PRO A 228 20.55 -29.57 -0.13
CA PRO A 228 21.64 -29.85 -1.07
C PRO A 228 21.96 -31.36 -1.05
N THR A 229 22.35 -32.11 -2.10
CA THR A 229 22.79 -31.85 -3.48
C THR A 229 23.01 -33.20 -4.23
N MET A 230 22.86 -33.21 -5.57
CA MET A 230 23.39 -34.13 -6.63
C MET A 230 23.00 -35.64 -6.61
N GLU A 231 22.76 -36.37 -7.72
CA GLU A 231 23.33 -36.31 -9.08
C GLU A 231 22.50 -37.11 -10.16
N VAL A 232 22.41 -36.52 -11.36
CA VAL A 232 22.39 -36.97 -12.79
C VAL A 232 21.99 -38.42 -13.22
N ALA A 233 21.10 -38.56 -14.24
CA ALA A 233 21.41 -39.13 -15.59
C ALA A 233 20.21 -39.37 -16.56
N HIS A 234 20.34 -38.74 -17.74
CA HIS A 234 19.98 -39.08 -19.14
C HIS A 234 18.80 -40.00 -19.56
N GLY A 235 17.90 -39.44 -20.38
CA GLY A 235 17.85 -39.73 -21.83
C GLY A 235 16.75 -40.64 -22.42
N THR A 236 15.87 -40.02 -23.24
CA THR A 236 15.19 -40.53 -24.48
C THR A 236 14.25 -41.75 -24.38
N ASN A 237 13.12 -41.83 -25.09
CA ASN A 237 12.74 -41.32 -26.42
C ASN A 237 11.22 -41.09 -26.46
#